data_AF-A0A0E3L275-F1
#
_entry.id   AF-A0A0E3L275-F1
#
_cell.length_a   1.000
_cell.length_b   1.000
_cell.length_c   1.000
_cell.angle_alpha   90.00
_cell.angle_beta   90.00
_cell.angle_gamma   90.00
#
_symmetry.space_group_name_H-M   'P 1'
#
loop_
_entity.id
_entity.type
_entity.pdbx_description
1 polymer ?
#
loop_
_entity_poly.entity_id
_entity_poly.type
_entity_poly.pdbx_seq_one_letter_code
_entity_poly.pdbx_strand_id
1 'polypeptide(L)'
;MIDGAHFEKVDINLAHFEDASMITTHFEGANLLEGTNLEDANLEGANLEGAYLQGAINLTSDQLSKVKTLYKAKLDKELEIPLREKYPALFEKPDPDKL
;
A
#
# COMPACT_ATOMS: atom_id res chain seq x y z
N MET A 1 6.61 8.72 12.20
CA MET A 1 7.67 8.14 11.35
C MET A 1 7.81 6.69 11.75
N ILE A 2 7.49 5.78 10.83
CA ILE A 2 7.53 4.32 11.03
C ILE A 2 8.24 3.66 9.83
N ASP A 3 9.21 4.37 9.25
CA ASP A 3 9.97 3.90 8.09
C ASP A 3 10.67 2.57 8.41
N GLY A 4 10.59 1.62 7.47
CA GLY A 4 11.15 0.28 7.61
C GLY A 4 10.49 -0.56 8.72
N ALA A 5 9.34 -0.13 9.26
CA ALA A 5 8.62 -0.93 10.24
C ALA A 5 8.03 -2.20 9.61
N HIS A 6 7.80 -3.19 10.47
CA HIS A 6 7.30 -4.51 10.12
C HIS A 6 5.87 -4.67 10.65
N PHE A 7 4.91 -4.66 9.73
CA PHE A 7 3.46 -4.77 9.97
C PHE A 7 2.86 -5.91 9.14
N GLU A 8 3.61 -6.97 8.91
CA GLU A 8 3.14 -8.12 8.16
C GLU A 8 1.94 -8.76 8.87
N LYS A 9 0.82 -8.89 8.16
CA LYS A 9 -0.42 -9.55 8.63
C LYS A 9 -1.02 -8.95 9.91
N VAL A 10 -0.70 -7.70 10.24
CA VAL A 10 -1.35 -7.01 11.35
C VAL A 10 -2.72 -6.48 10.95
N ASP A 11 -3.58 -6.26 11.94
CA ASP A 11 -4.81 -5.49 11.78
C ASP A 11 -4.58 -4.06 12.30
N ILE A 12 -4.65 -3.09 11.39
CA ILE A 12 -4.47 -1.65 11.66
C ILE A 12 -5.67 -0.86 11.15
N ASN A 13 -6.85 -1.49 11.17
CA ASN A 13 -8.11 -0.83 10.82
C ASN A 13 -8.32 0.42 11.68
N LEU A 14 -8.84 1.48 11.05
CA LEU A 14 -9.07 2.79 11.70
C LEU A 14 -7.80 3.48 12.19
N ALA A 15 -6.61 3.08 11.73
CA ALA A 15 -5.38 3.77 12.06
C ALA A 15 -5.30 5.15 11.36
N HIS A 16 -4.67 6.08 12.07
CA HIS A 16 -4.45 7.46 11.64
C HIS A 16 -2.98 7.61 11.24
N PHE A 17 -2.73 7.67 9.93
CA PHE A 17 -1.40 7.81 9.32
C PHE A 17 -1.29 9.07 8.47
N GLU A 18 -2.08 10.10 8.79
CA GLU A 18 -1.99 11.42 8.17
C GLU A 18 -0.56 11.96 8.30
N ASP A 19 0.00 12.44 7.18
CA ASP A 19 1.38 12.94 7.08
C ASP A 19 2.48 11.92 7.49
N ALA A 20 2.14 10.64 7.65
CA ALA A 20 3.09 9.66 8.13
C ALA A 20 4.11 9.29 7.04
N SER A 21 5.39 9.28 7.42
CA SER A 21 6.43 8.59 6.65
C SER A 21 6.39 7.09 6.94
N MET A 22 6.19 6.31 5.89
CA MET A 22 6.13 4.84 5.84
C MET A 22 7.05 4.29 4.75
N ILE A 23 8.18 4.95 4.52
CA ILE A 23 9.14 4.58 3.49
C ILE A 23 9.64 3.16 3.76
N THR A 24 9.65 2.32 2.73
CA THR A 24 10.11 0.92 2.78
C THR A 24 9.44 0.05 3.86
N THR A 25 8.26 0.44 4.33
CA THR A 25 7.52 -0.30 5.37
C THR A 25 6.95 -1.60 4.82
N HIS A 26 6.93 -2.63 5.65
CA HIS A 26 6.47 -3.97 5.32
C HIS A 26 5.01 -4.17 5.77
N PHE A 27 4.08 -4.21 4.83
CA PHE A 27 2.63 -4.38 5.05
C PHE A 27 2.10 -5.66 4.38
N GLU A 28 2.95 -6.66 4.17
CA GLU A 28 2.59 -7.89 3.47
C GLU A 28 1.40 -8.57 4.17
N GLY A 29 0.27 -8.67 3.47
CA GLY A 29 -0.98 -9.22 4.01
C GLY A 29 -1.63 -8.41 5.14
N ALA A 30 -1.20 -7.16 5.38
CA ALA A 30 -1.78 -6.30 6.41
C ALA A 30 -3.24 -5.95 6.10
N ASN A 31 -4.02 -5.75 7.16
CA ASN A 31 -5.40 -5.30 7.09
C ASN A 31 -5.46 -3.79 7.32
N LEU A 32 -5.65 -3.03 6.25
CA LEU A 32 -5.72 -1.56 6.20
C LEU A 32 -7.15 -1.13 5.79
N LEU A 33 -8.17 -1.82 6.29
CA LEU A 33 -9.56 -1.65 5.83
C LEU A 33 -10.19 -0.33 6.31
N GLU A 34 -11.44 -0.18 5.91
CA GLU A 34 -12.37 0.94 6.11
C GLU A 34 -12.01 1.87 7.27
N GLY A 35 -11.68 3.11 6.91
CA GLY A 35 -11.41 4.21 7.84
C GLY A 35 -9.95 4.40 8.23
N THR A 36 -9.01 3.59 7.71
CA THR A 36 -7.59 3.93 7.79
C THR A 36 -7.32 5.20 6.98
N ASN A 37 -6.88 6.27 7.62
CA ASN A 37 -6.59 7.54 6.95
C ASN A 37 -5.13 7.61 6.51
N LEU A 38 -4.91 7.71 5.19
CA LEU A 38 -3.60 7.76 4.55
C LEU A 38 -3.35 9.11 3.85
N GLU A 39 -4.04 10.16 4.27
CA GLU A 39 -3.84 11.52 3.74
C GLU A 39 -2.37 11.93 3.81
N ASP A 40 -1.81 12.34 2.67
CA ASP A 40 -0.42 12.78 2.51
C ASP A 40 0.67 11.81 3.01
N ALA A 41 0.30 10.57 3.30
CA ALA A 41 1.24 9.54 3.73
C ALA A 41 2.28 9.21 2.64
N ASN A 42 3.55 9.10 3.02
CA ASN A 42 4.62 8.70 2.12
C ASN A 42 4.84 7.19 2.15
N LEU A 43 4.36 6.50 1.10
CA LEU A 43 4.46 5.04 0.92
C LEU A 43 5.61 4.61 -0.01
N GLU A 44 6.60 5.48 -0.25
CA GLU A 44 7.71 5.19 -1.16
C GLU A 44 8.43 3.89 -0.77
N GLY A 45 8.48 2.93 -1.70
CA GLY A 45 9.12 1.63 -1.49
C GLY A 45 8.41 0.68 -0.53
N ALA A 46 7.24 1.03 0.01
CA ALA A 46 6.49 0.14 0.90
C ALA A 46 6.08 -1.16 0.19
N ASN A 47 6.11 -2.29 0.90
CA ASN A 47 5.65 -3.58 0.39
C ASN A 47 4.19 -3.83 0.79
N LEU A 48 3.27 -3.73 -0.18
CA LEU A 48 1.84 -3.97 0.01
C LEU A 48 1.39 -5.30 -0.59
N GLU A 49 2.29 -6.28 -0.75
CA GLU A 49 1.93 -7.59 -1.27
C GLU A 49 0.79 -8.22 -0.45
N GLY A 50 -0.33 -8.51 -1.11
CA GLY A 50 -1.50 -9.12 -0.48
C GLY A 50 -2.22 -8.26 0.56
N ALA A 51 -1.86 -6.98 0.73
CA ALA A 51 -2.50 -6.09 1.68
C ALA A 51 -3.97 -5.82 1.32
N TYR A 52 -4.81 -5.61 2.33
CA TYR A 52 -6.21 -5.29 2.18
C TYR A 52 -6.43 -3.78 2.37
N LEU A 53 -6.56 -3.04 1.27
CA LEU A 53 -6.66 -1.57 1.24
C LEU A 53 -8.09 -1.08 0.88
N GLN A 54 -9.04 -1.99 0.72
CA GLN A 54 -10.42 -1.63 0.36
C GLN A 54 -11.05 -0.81 1.49
N GLY A 55 -11.58 0.37 1.15
CA GLY A 55 -12.16 1.31 2.11
C GLY A 55 -11.15 2.20 2.83
N ALA A 56 -9.84 2.10 2.54
CA ALA A 56 -8.89 3.09 3.02
C ALA A 56 -9.26 4.48 2.48
N ILE A 57 -9.25 5.48 3.34
CA ILE A 57 -9.65 6.85 2.97
C ILE A 57 -8.42 7.71 2.68
N ASN A 58 -8.59 8.70 1.82
CA ASN A 58 -7.53 9.62 1.39
C ASN A 58 -6.29 8.95 0.77
N LEU A 59 -6.45 7.73 0.26
CA LEU A 59 -5.42 7.01 -0.49
C LEU A 59 -5.53 7.33 -1.98
N THR A 60 -4.43 7.74 -2.60
CA THR A 60 -4.39 8.14 -4.01
C THR A 60 -3.59 7.18 -4.89
N SER A 61 -3.88 7.20 -6.20
CA SER A 61 -3.06 6.46 -7.19
C SER A 61 -1.61 6.94 -7.21
N ASP A 62 -1.35 8.22 -6.95
CA ASP A 62 0.01 8.78 -6.94
C ASP A 62 0.81 8.27 -5.74
N GLN A 63 0.22 8.15 -4.55
CA GLN A 63 0.86 7.49 -3.41
C GLN A 63 1.16 6.02 -3.71
N LEU A 64 0.18 5.30 -4.27
CA LEU A 64 0.33 3.90 -4.63
C LEU A 64 1.30 3.66 -5.80
N SER A 65 1.55 4.64 -6.65
CA SER A 65 2.50 4.51 -7.76
C SER A 65 3.96 4.37 -7.34
N LYS A 66 4.27 4.74 -6.09
CA LYS A 66 5.64 4.75 -5.54
C LYS A 66 5.98 3.53 -4.68
N VAL A 67 5.02 2.63 -4.49
CA VAL A 67 5.18 1.43 -3.66
C VAL A 67 6.02 0.39 -4.39
N LYS A 68 6.61 -0.54 -3.64
CA LYS A 68 7.42 -1.61 -4.22
C LYS A 68 6.56 -2.58 -5.03
N THR A 69 5.40 -2.96 -4.50
CA THR A 69 4.48 -3.89 -5.16
C THR A 69 3.07 -3.79 -4.58
N LEU A 70 2.09 -4.06 -5.43
CA LEU A 70 0.67 -4.29 -5.12
C LEU A 70 0.26 -5.72 -5.50
N TYR A 71 1.22 -6.63 -5.64
CA TYR A 71 0.93 -8.00 -6.03
C TYR A 71 -0.08 -8.62 -5.06
N LYS A 72 -1.20 -9.12 -5.58
CA LYS A 72 -2.34 -9.66 -4.82
C LYS A 72 -3.04 -8.70 -3.85
N ALA A 73 -2.64 -7.42 -3.77
CA ALA A 73 -3.32 -6.43 -2.95
C ALA A 73 -4.80 -6.29 -3.34
N LYS A 74 -5.63 -5.93 -2.37
CA LYS A 74 -7.07 -5.69 -2.56
C LYS A 74 -7.31 -4.19 -2.50
N LEU A 75 -7.80 -3.63 -3.59
CA LEU A 75 -8.04 -2.20 -3.77
C LEU A 75 -9.49 -1.97 -4.19
N ASP A 76 -9.99 -0.76 -3.97
CA ASP A 76 -11.21 -0.31 -4.61
C ASP A 76 -10.97 -0.11 -6.11
N LYS A 77 -11.98 -0.46 -6.93
CA LYS A 77 -11.86 -0.44 -8.40
C LYS A 77 -11.44 0.93 -8.94
N GLU A 78 -11.84 2.00 -8.25
CA GLU A 78 -11.50 3.38 -8.58
C GLU A 78 -9.99 3.66 -8.53
N LEU A 79 -9.27 2.97 -7.64
CA LEU A 79 -7.80 3.01 -7.59
C LEU A 79 -7.18 1.92 -8.47
N GLU A 80 -7.76 0.71 -8.45
CA GLU A 80 -7.18 -0.44 -9.12
C GLU A 80 -7.10 -0.26 -10.65
N ILE A 81 -8.17 0.21 -11.29
CA ILE A 81 -8.24 0.35 -12.76
C ILE A 81 -7.13 1.29 -13.29
N PRO A 82 -7.03 2.56 -12.84
CA PRO A 82 -6.00 3.47 -13.35
C PRO A 82 -4.59 3.01 -13.02
N LEU A 83 -4.38 2.37 -11.85
CA LEU A 83 -3.07 1.81 -11.49
C LEU A 83 -2.68 0.65 -12.41
N ARG A 84 -3.62 -0.22 -12.80
CA ARG A 84 -3.34 -1.31 -13.74
C ARG A 84 -3.03 -0.79 -15.15
N GLU A 85 -3.69 0.28 -15.56
CA GLU A 85 -3.42 0.90 -16.87
C GLU A 85 -2.07 1.62 -16.90
N LYS A 86 -1.74 2.37 -15.85
CA LYS A 86 -0.55 3.23 -15.81
C LYS A 86 0.70 2.54 -15.25
N TYR A 87 0.53 1.61 -14.33
CA TYR A 87 1.60 0.92 -13.58
C TYR A 87 1.35 -0.59 -13.46
N PRO A 88 1.14 -1.33 -14.57
CA PRO A 88 0.82 -2.76 -14.54
C PRO A 88 1.85 -3.61 -13.78
N ALA A 89 3.13 -3.22 -13.84
CA ALA A 89 4.24 -3.90 -13.17
C ALA A 89 4.06 -4.00 -11.64
N LEU A 90 3.33 -3.06 -11.00
CA LEU A 90 3.05 -3.13 -9.56
C LEU A 90 2.25 -4.38 -9.19
N PHE A 91 1.46 -4.93 -10.12
CA PHE A 91 0.59 -6.09 -9.89
C PHE A 91 1.19 -7.41 -10.36
N GLU A 92 2.41 -7.39 -10.91
CA GLU A 92 3.12 -8.60 -11.31
C GLU A 92 3.78 -9.25 -10.09
N LYS A 93 4.02 -10.57 -10.18
CA LYS A 93 4.72 -11.28 -9.11
C LYS A 93 6.13 -10.67 -8.95
N PRO A 94 6.51 -10.21 -7.74
CA PRO A 94 7.84 -9.68 -7.52
C PRO A 94 8.91 -10.70 -7.88
N ASP A 95 9.93 -10.25 -8.60
CA ASP A 95 11.10 -11.05 -8.90
C ASP A 95 11.97 -11.13 -7.62
N PRO A 96 12.18 -12.32 -7.02
CA PRO A 96 12.97 -12.45 -5.81
C PRO A 96 14.42 -11.98 -5.96
N ASP A 97 14.91 -11.87 -7.20
CA ASP A 97 16.31 -11.54 -7.51
C ASP A 97 16.52 -10.07 -7.88
N LYS A 98 15.47 -9.24 -7.92
CA LYS A 98 15.57 -7.78 -8.12
C LYS A 98 15.41 -7.04 -6.79
N LEU A 99 16.52 -6.90 -6.08
CA LEU A 99 16.69 -5.99 -4.94
C LEU A 99 17.61 -4.83 -5.33
#